data_AF-A0A858RHP4-F1
#
_entry.id   AF-A0A858RHP4-F1
#
_cell.length_a   1.000
_cell.length_b   1.000
_cell.length_c   1.000
_cell.angle_alpha   90.00
_cell.angle_beta   90.00
_cell.angle_gamma   90.00
#
_symmetry.space_group_name_H-M   'P 1'
#
loop_
_entity.id
_entity.type
_entity.pdbx_description
1 polymer ?
#
loop_
_entity_poly.entity_id
_entity_poly.type
_entity_poly.pdbx_seq_one_letter_code
_entity_poly.pdbx_strand_id
1 'polypeptide(L)'
;MLFPTKGLKAINHKDTHYRWIYRNRAGKNELWVEMSASAAGQFMIADVPRVVNLEMIPKAIDFARENGWDPLKKADPFRCRYFKGSFHHLEA
;
A
#
# COMPACT_ATOMS: atom_id res chain seq x y z
N MET A 1 3.28 -14.53 1.33
CA MET A 1 2.94 -13.56 2.40
C MET A 1 1.44 -13.27 2.28
N LEU A 2 0.67 -13.27 3.37
CA LEU A 2 -0.78 -13.04 3.32
C LEU A 2 -1.12 -11.59 3.70
N PHE A 3 -2.11 -11.01 3.01
CA PHE A 3 -2.59 -9.67 3.31
C PHE A 3 -3.39 -9.66 4.62
N PRO A 4 -3.11 -8.74 5.57
CA PRO A 4 -3.77 -8.72 6.86
C PRO A 4 -5.16 -8.10 6.80
N THR A 5 -6.14 -8.75 7.45
CA THR A 5 -7.56 -8.37 7.35
C THR A 5 -8.12 -7.64 8.57
N LYS A 6 -7.49 -7.77 9.74
CA LYS A 6 -7.98 -7.15 10.98
C LYS A 6 -7.65 -5.66 11.04
N GLY A 7 -8.68 -4.80 11.04
CA GLY A 7 -8.51 -3.34 11.09
C GLY A 7 -8.39 -2.69 9.70
N LEU A 8 -8.86 -3.38 8.66
CA LEU A 8 -8.94 -2.82 7.31
C LEU A 8 -9.88 -1.62 7.26
N LYS A 9 -9.48 -0.64 6.46
CA LYS A 9 -10.27 0.52 6.09
C LYS A 9 -10.41 0.56 4.58
N ALA A 10 -11.52 1.09 4.12
CA ALA A 10 -11.79 1.29 2.70
C ALA A 10 -11.41 2.71 2.27
N ILE A 11 -11.00 2.86 1.01
CA ILE A 11 -10.83 4.16 0.35
C ILE A 11 -11.18 4.02 -1.13
N ASN A 12 -11.86 5.01 -1.68
CA ASN A 12 -12.04 5.14 -3.12
C ASN A 12 -11.00 6.13 -3.66
N HIS A 13 -10.31 5.74 -4.73
CA HIS A 13 -9.33 6.58 -5.39
C HIS A 13 -9.37 6.32 -6.90
N LYS A 14 -9.55 7.36 -7.71
CA LYS A 14 -9.66 7.29 -9.19
C LYS A 14 -10.59 6.16 -9.65
N ASP A 15 -11.83 6.19 -9.14
CA ASP A 15 -12.89 5.20 -9.43
C ASP A 15 -12.55 3.74 -9.10
N THR A 16 -11.46 3.51 -8.37
CA THR A 16 -11.07 2.19 -7.88
C THR A 16 -11.24 2.12 -6.37
N HIS A 17 -11.88 1.06 -5.91
CA HIS A 17 -12.06 0.80 -4.49
C HIS A 17 -10.87 -0.02 -3.96
N TYR A 18 -10.20 0.51 -2.93
CA TYR A 18 -9.07 -0.10 -2.26
C TYR A 18 -9.39 -0.39 -0.79
N ARG A 19 -8.69 -1.38 -0.23
CA ARG A 19 -8.62 -1.66 1.20
C ARG A 19 -7.21 -1.46 1.69
N TRP A 20 -7.07 -0.83 2.85
CA TRP A 20 -5.77 -0.51 3.40
C TRP A 20 -5.74 -0.73 4.91
N ILE A 21 -4.52 -0.97 5.40
CA ILE A 21 -4.27 -1.17 6.83
C ILE A 21 -2.89 -0.65 7.19
N TYR A 22 -2.82 0.03 8.33
CA TYR A 22 -1.59 0.47 8.95
C TYR A 22 -1.17 -0.52 10.02
N ARG A 23 0.10 -0.93 10.02
CA ARG A 23 0.66 -1.83 11.04
C ARG A 23 2.05 -1.39 11.44
N ASN A 24 2.36 -1.48 12.73
CA ASN A 24 3.74 -1.48 13.19
C ASN A 24 4.24 -2.94 13.19
N ARG A 25 5.33 -3.21 12.47
CA ARG A 25 5.99 -4.51 12.41
C ARG A 25 7.48 -4.33 12.64
N ALA A 26 8.00 -4.97 13.70
CA ALA A 26 9.42 -4.98 14.02
C ALA A 26 10.06 -3.57 14.05
N GLY A 27 9.35 -2.58 14.59
CA GLY A 27 9.82 -1.18 14.67
C GLY A 27 9.60 -0.35 13.41
N LYS A 28 9.15 -0.95 12.30
CA LYS A 28 8.78 -0.23 11.08
C LYS A 28 7.27 -0.05 11.01
N ASN A 29 6.81 1.09 10.52
CA ASN A 29 5.40 1.28 10.23
C ASN A 29 5.17 1.00 8.75
N GLU A 30 4.25 0.09 8.47
CA GLU A 30 3.91 -0.37 7.14
C GLU A 30 2.47 0.01 6.83
N LEU A 31 2.25 0.65 5.69
CA LEU A 31 0.95 0.85 5.08
C LEU A 31 0.76 -0.23 4.02
N TRP A 32 -0.22 -1.10 4.22
CA TRP A 32 -0.57 -2.16 3.29
C TRP A 32 -1.81 -1.75 2.52
N VAL A 33 -1.82 -1.95 1.20
CA VAL A 33 -2.96 -1.61 0.34
C VAL A 33 -3.22 -2.75 -0.65
N GLU A 34 -4.49 -3.12 -0.81
CA GLU A 34 -4.97 -4.05 -1.83
C GLU A 34 -6.19 -3.46 -2.55
N MET A 35 -6.48 -3.94 -3.76
CA MET A 35 -7.73 -3.59 -4.45
C MET A 35 -8.89 -4.41 -3.90
N SER A 36 -10.04 -3.77 -3.65
CA SER A 36 -11.23 -4.45 -3.10
C SER A 36 -11.80 -5.49 -4.05
N ALA A 37 -11.86 -5.16 -5.35
CA ALA A 37 -12.42 -6.03 -6.38
C ALA A 37 -11.53 -7.25 -6.70
N SER A 38 -10.23 -7.17 -6.38
CA SER A 38 -9.24 -8.23 -6.58
C SER A 38 -8.66 -8.64 -5.22
N ALA A 39 -9.53 -9.14 -4.35
CA ALA A 39 -9.12 -9.70 -3.07
C ALA A 39 -8.15 -10.87 -3.33
N ALA A 40 -6.91 -10.75 -2.85
CA ALA A 40 -5.77 -11.65 -3.12
C ALA A 40 -4.98 -11.44 -4.44
N GLY A 41 -5.14 -10.30 -5.10
CA GLY A 41 -4.17 -9.83 -6.09
C GLY A 41 -2.86 -9.32 -5.46
N GLN A 42 -2.03 -8.66 -6.25
CA GLN A 42 -0.78 -8.05 -5.78
C GLN A 42 -1.12 -6.93 -4.81
N PHE A 43 -0.60 -7.01 -3.60
CA PHE A 43 -0.75 -5.95 -2.61
C PHE A 43 0.51 -5.10 -2.54
N MET A 44 0.33 -3.84 -2.17
CA MET A 44 1.40 -2.86 -1.96
C MET A 44 1.73 -2.78 -0.47
N ILE A 45 3.02 -2.67 -0.14
CA ILE A 45 3.52 -2.39 1.21
C ILE A 45 4.41 -1.15 1.15
N ALA A 46 4.01 -0.08 1.83
CA ALA A 46 4.78 1.14 1.95
C ALA A 46 5.36 1.30 3.37
N ASP A 47 6.67 1.45 3.49
CA ASP A 47 7.30 1.93 4.72
C ASP A 47 6.92 3.40 4.94
N VAL A 48 6.22 3.71 6.02
CA VAL A 48 5.71 5.05 6.32
C VAL A 48 6.20 5.56 7.68
N PRO A 49 6.22 6.89 7.92
CA PRO A 49 6.50 7.44 9.24
C PRO A 49 5.43 7.04 10.27
N ARG A 50 5.74 7.25 11.55
CA ARG A 50 4.83 6.90 12.67
C ARG A 50 3.49 7.63 12.61
N VAL A 51 3.50 8.85 12.09
CA VAL A 51 2.28 9.64 11.86
C VAL A 51 1.97 9.55 10.37
N VAL A 52 0.92 8.80 10.04
CA VAL A 52 0.42 8.69 8.67
C VAL A 52 -0.68 9.72 8.46
N ASN A 53 -0.48 10.62 7.51
CA ASN A 53 -1.56 11.46 6.99
C ASN A 53 -2.40 10.61 6.03
N LEU A 54 -3.73 10.74 6.06
CA LEU A 54 -4.64 10.05 5.16
C LEU A 54 -4.32 10.35 3.68
N GLU A 55 -3.78 11.53 3.36
CA GLU A 55 -3.32 11.88 2.01
C GLU A 55 -2.15 11.02 1.51
N MET A 56 -1.41 10.35 2.40
CA MET A 56 -0.30 9.48 2.01
C MET A 56 -0.81 8.21 1.34
N ILE A 57 -2.06 7.80 1.60
CA ILE A 57 -2.66 6.59 1.02
C ILE A 57 -2.88 6.75 -0.50
N PRO A 58 -3.61 7.78 -0.99
CA PRO A 58 -3.76 7.98 -2.43
C PRO A 58 -2.42 8.27 -3.11
N LYS A 59 -1.52 9.01 -2.47
CA LYS A 59 -0.15 9.26 -3.01
C LYS A 59 0.66 7.96 -3.16
N ALA A 60 0.57 7.04 -2.20
CA ALA A 60 1.23 5.74 -2.30
C ALA A 60 0.65 4.89 -3.43
N ILE A 61 -0.68 4.90 -3.57
CA ILE A 61 -1.38 4.19 -4.66
C ILE A 61 -0.95 4.72 -6.02
N ASP A 62 -0.94 6.05 -6.20
CA ASP A 62 -0.52 6.68 -7.45
C ASP A 62 0.93 6.32 -7.80
N PHE A 63 1.84 6.49 -6.84
CA PHE A 63 3.24 6.13 -7.03
C PHE A 63 3.40 4.65 -7.41
N ALA A 64 2.75 3.75 -6.68
CA ALA A 64 2.86 2.32 -6.95
C ALA A 64 2.32 1.96 -8.34
N ARG A 65 1.15 2.50 -8.73
CA ARG A 65 0.56 2.28 -10.06
C ARG A 65 1.48 2.74 -11.18
N GLU A 66 2.09 3.92 -11.04
CA GLU A 66 3.05 4.47 -12.02
C GLU A 66 4.34 3.65 -12.11
N ASN A 67 4.70 2.94 -11.04
CA ASN A 67 5.92 2.14 -10.94
C ASN A 67 5.67 0.62 -11.14
N GLY A 68 4.53 0.23 -11.71
CA GLY A 68 4.28 -1.15 -12.14
C GLY A 68 3.56 -2.04 -11.13
N TRP A 69 3.00 -1.48 -10.05
CA TRP A 69 2.07 -2.21 -9.19
C TRP A 69 0.77 -2.52 -9.94
N ASP A 70 0.47 -3.82 -10.08
CA ASP A 70 -0.72 -4.32 -10.73
C ASP A 70 -1.57 -5.18 -9.76
N PRO A 71 -2.53 -4.57 -9.04
CA PRO A 71 -3.35 -5.28 -8.07
C PRO A 71 -4.30 -6.32 -8.68
N LEU A 72 -4.42 -6.41 -10.00
CA LEU A 72 -5.20 -7.46 -10.66
C LEU A 72 -4.40 -8.75 -10.84
N LYS A 73 -3.06 -8.68 -10.86
CA LYS A 73 -2.19 -9.84 -11.01
C LYS A 73 -1.83 -10.40 -9.66
N LYS A 74 -1.68 -11.73 -9.56
CA LYS A 74 -1.12 -12.35 -8.36
C LYS A 74 0.40 -12.39 -8.47
N ALA A 75 1.07 -11.49 -7.77
CA ALA A 75 2.52 -11.36 -7.77
C ALA A 75 3.04 -11.03 -6.36
N ASP A 76 4.37 -10.99 -6.22
CA ASP A 76 5.00 -10.57 -4.98
C ASP A 76 4.62 -9.13 -4.60
N PRO A 77 4.62 -8.79 -3.30
CA PRO A 77 4.18 -7.48 -2.85
C PRO A 77 5.02 -6.37 -3.46
N PHE A 78 4.36 -5.35 -4.01
CA PHE A 78 5.06 -4.15 -4.43
C PHE A 78 5.53 -3.38 -3.19
N ARG A 79 6.82 -3.05 -3.09
CA ARG A 79 7.40 -2.40 -1.91
C ARG A 79 7.89 -0.99 -2.23
N CYS A 80 7.51 -0.04 -1.39
CA CYS A 80 8.01 1.34 -1.47
C CYS A 80 8.24 1.93 -0.08
N ARG A 81 8.89 3.09 -0.02
CA ARG A 81 9.15 3.83 1.22
C ARG A 81 8.82 5.30 1.04
N TYR A 82 8.13 5.87 2.01
CA TYR A 82 8.02 7.31 2.16
C TYR A 82 9.27 7.87 2.82
N PHE A 83 9.96 8.77 2.12
CA PHE A 83 11.16 9.44 2.62
C PHE A 83 11.16 10.89 2.16
N LYS A 84 11.39 11.82 3.09
CA LYS A 84 11.53 13.27 2.83
C LYS A 84 10.45 13.90 1.93
N GLY A 85 9.20 13.43 1.99
CA GLY A 85 8.10 14.03 1.22
C GLY A 85 7.66 13.23 -0.01
N SER A 86 8.40 12.20 -0.40
CA SER A 86 8.15 11.41 -1.61
C SER A 86 8.21 9.92 -1.34
N PHE A 87 7.55 9.14 -2.22
CA PHE A 87 7.70 7.69 -2.24
C PHE A 87 8.85 7.28 -3.15
N HIS A 88 9.60 6.27 -2.70
CA HIS A 88 10.71 5.68 -3.44
C HIS A 88 10.51 4.16 -3.51
N HIS A 89 10.92 3.55 -4.61
CA HIS A 89 10.89 2.10 -4.74
C HIS A 89 11.87 1.48 -3.73
N LEU A 90 11.44 0.42 -3.06
CA LEU A 90 12.35 -0.41 -2.29
C LEU A 90 12.68 -1.61 -3.18
N GLU A 91 13.84 -1.59 -3.81
CA GLU A 91 14.39 -2.82 -4.39
C GLU A 91 14.55 -3.84 -3.25
N ALA A 92 14.11 -5.06 -3.54
CA ALA A 92 14.18 -6.19 -2.63
C ALA A 92 15.63 -6.67 -2.47
#